data_AF-G9WZ76-F1
#
_entry.id   AF-G9WZ76-F1
#
_cell.length_a   1.000
_cell.length_b   1.000
_cell.length_c   1.000
_cell.angle_alpha   90.00
_cell.angle_beta   90.00
_cell.angle_gamma   90.00
#
_symmetry.space_group_name_H-M   'P 1'
#
loop_
_entity.id
_entity.type
_entity.pdbx_description
1 polymer ?
#
loop_
_entity_poly.entity_id
_entity_poly.type
_entity_poly.pdbx_seq_one_letter_code
_entity_poly.pdbx_strand_id
1 'polypeptide(L)' 'MFDFNKITIDQLSKTDLLAILQALDYTYEHTKIEQFLSLKDSIVTDMCKIADIKSQEDLIEVLMK' A
#
# COMPACT_ATOMS: atom_id res chain seq x y z
N MET A 1 5.48 -3.27 25.24
CA MET A 1 4.55 -2.49 24.42
C MET A 1 5.09 -2.57 23.01
N PHE A 2 4.44 -3.32 22.11
CA PHE A 2 4.93 -3.44 20.74
C PHE A 2 4.64 -2.10 20.05
N ASP A 3 5.68 -1.29 19.86
CA ASP A 3 5.64 -0.07 19.06
C ASP A 3 5.41 -0.47 17.59
N PHE A 4 4.14 -0.64 17.22
CA PHE A 4 3.66 -0.82 15.86
C PHE A 4 3.89 0.41 14.95
N ASN A 5 4.62 1.42 15.43
CA ASN A 5 4.86 2.71 14.75
C ASN A 5 6.02 2.70 13.74
N LYS A 6 6.70 1.56 13.57
CA LYS A 6 7.60 1.33 12.43
C LYS A 6 7.30 -0.06 11.88
N ILE A 7 6.21 -0.21 11.15
CA ILE A 7 6.20 -1.20 10.08
C ILE A 7 7.26 -0.69 9.11
N THR A 8 8.48 -1.20 9.23
CA THR A 8 9.53 -0.97 8.25
C THR A 8 9.01 -1.61 6.97
N ILE A 9 8.26 -0.85 6.16
CA ILE A 9 7.73 -1.26 4.86
C ILE A 9 8.86 -1.86 3.98
N ASP A 10 10.10 -1.47 4.26
CA ASP A 10 11.35 -2.03 3.75
C ASP A 10 11.48 -3.57 3.88
N GLN A 11 10.74 -4.23 4.78
CA GLN A 11 10.76 -5.69 4.96
C GLN A 11 9.54 -6.41 4.37
N LEU A 12 8.56 -5.69 3.81
CA LEU A 12 7.42 -6.32 3.15
C LEU A 12 7.82 -6.76 1.75
N SER A 13 7.55 -8.03 1.42
CA SER A 13 7.69 -8.50 0.05
C SER A 13 6.68 -7.79 -0.85
N LYS A 14 6.99 -7.65 -2.16
CA LYS A 14 6.04 -7.09 -3.14
C LYS A 14 4.66 -7.75 -3.05
N THR A 15 4.65 -9.07 -2.83
CA THR A 15 3.42 -9.87 -2.76
C THR A 15 2.58 -9.55 -1.53
N ASP A 16 3.21 -9.43 -0.35
CA ASP A 16 2.49 -9.08 0.88
C ASP A 16 1.89 -7.68 0.79
N LEU A 17 2.66 -6.75 0.22
CA LEU A 17 2.17 -5.40 0.00
C LEU A 17 0.99 -5.36 -0.98
N LEU A 18 1.11 -6.06 -2.11
CA LEU A 18 0.02 -6.15 -3.08
C LEU A 18 -1.24 -6.71 -2.43
N ALA A 19 -1.09 -7.74 -1.59
CA ALA A 19 -2.21 -8.31 -0.84
C ALA A 19 -2.85 -7.29 0.14
N ILE A 20 -2.04 -6.47 0.81
CA ILE A 20 -2.55 -5.37 1.67
C ILE A 20 -3.33 -4.36 0.84
N LEU A 21 -2.77 -3.89 -0.27
CA LEU A 21 -3.45 -2.92 -1.15
C LEU A 21 -4.77 -3.48 -1.69
N GLN A 22 -4.77 -4.74 -2.11
CA GLN A 22 -5.98 -5.44 -2.56
C GLN A 22 -7.01 -5.60 -1.44
N ALA A 23 -6.58 -5.93 -0.23
CA ALA A 23 -7.49 -6.06 0.92
C ALA A 23 -8.12 -4.72 1.30
N LEU A 24 -7.36 -3.62 1.24
CA LEU A 24 -7.88 -2.27 1.48
C LEU A 24 -8.89 -1.87 0.40
N ASP A 25 -8.60 -2.14 -0.87
CA ASP A 25 -9.49 -1.84 -1.98
C ASP A 25 -10.77 -2.68 -1.90
N TYR A 26 -10.65 -3.99 -1.68
CA TYR A 26 -11.77 -4.90 -1.45
C TYR A 26 -12.65 -4.43 -0.28
N THR A 27 -12.03 -4.07 0.85
CA THR A 27 -12.78 -3.58 2.02
C THR A 27 -13.49 -2.28 1.70
N TYR A 28 -12.86 -1.35 0.97
CA TYR A 28 -13.51 -0.14 0.50
C TYR A 28 -14.68 -0.43 -0.45
N GLU A 29 -14.52 -1.36 -1.40
CA GLU A 29 -15.59 -1.72 -2.34
C GLU A 29 -16.84 -2.25 -1.62
N HIS A 30 -16.64 -3.03 -0.55
CA HIS A 30 -17.70 -3.68 0.20
C HIS A 30 -18.28 -2.84 1.36
N THR A 31 -17.49 -1.95 1.96
CA THR A 31 -17.92 -1.13 3.11
C THR A 31 -18.22 0.32 2.74
N LYS A 32 -17.67 0.80 1.62
CA LYS A 32 -17.67 2.21 1.18
C LYS A 32 -17.10 3.19 2.21
N ILE A 33 -16.27 2.70 3.14
CA ILE A 33 -15.60 3.55 4.13
C ILE A 33 -14.35 4.18 3.49
N GLU A 34 -14.41 5.49 3.22
CA GLU A 34 -13.34 6.25 2.54
C GLU A 34 -11.98 6.19 3.25
N GLN A 35 -11.96 5.89 4.56
CA GLN A 35 -10.73 5.76 5.34
C GLN A 35 -9.82 4.65 4.80
N PHE A 36 -10.40 3.56 4.25
CA PHE A 36 -9.60 2.49 3.63
C PHE A 36 -8.98 2.94 2.31
N LEU A 37 -9.72 3.72 1.51
CA LEU A 37 -9.20 4.30 0.27
C LEU A 37 -8.06 5.29 0.58
N SER A 38 -8.27 6.19 1.55
CA SER A 38 -7.26 7.16 1.97
C SER A 38 -6.00 6.48 2.54
N LEU A 39 -6.17 5.37 3.27
CA LEU A 39 -5.05 4.57 3.77
C LEU A 39 -4.28 3.91 2.62
N LYS A 40 -4.99 3.32 1.64
CA LYS A 40 -4.39 2.75 0.43
C LYS A 40 -3.53 3.78 -0.30
N ASP A 41 -4.09 4.96 -0.55
CA ASP A 41 -3.41 6.03 -1.28
C ASP A 41 -2.19 6.56 -0.52
N SER A 42 -2.29 6.64 0.81
CA SER A 42 -1.16 7.04 1.67
C SER A 42 -0.01 6.04 1.58
N ILE A 43 -0.31 4.74 1.67
CA ILE A 43 0.69 3.67 1.53
C ILE A 43 1.34 3.73 0.16
N VAL A 44 0.56 3.80 -0.92
CA VAL A 44 1.06 3.89 -2.29
C VAL A 44 1.97 5.11 -2.48
N THR A 45 1.55 6.27 -1.96
CA THR A 45 2.32 7.51 -2.05
C THR A 45 3.67 7.39 -1.35
N ASP A 46 3.69 6.85 -0.13
CA ASP A 46 4.94 6.71 0.61
C ASP A 46 5.86 5.66 -0.03
N MET A 47 5.30 4.64 -0.68
CA MET A 47 6.10 3.66 -1.40
C MET A 47 6.65 4.17 -2.72
N CYS A 48 5.91 5.00 -3.45
CA CYS A 48 6.48 5.73 -4.60
C CYS A 48 7.70 6.55 -4.16
N LYS A 49 7.65 7.21 -2.99
CA LYS A 49 8.80 7.95 -2.45
C LYS A 49 9.97 7.05 -2.07
N ILE A 50 9.71 5.90 -1.43
CA ILE A 50 10.77 4.96 -1.02
C ILE A 50 11.44 4.31 -2.23
N ALA A 51 10.65 3.94 -3.24
CA ALA A 51 11.12 3.25 -4.44
C ALA A 51 11.65 4.20 -5.54
N ASP A 52 11.64 5.53 -5.31
CA ASP A 52 11.95 6.57 -6.29
C ASP A 52 11.14 6.43 -7.59
N ILE A 53 9.88 5.99 -7.46
CA ILE A 53 8.94 5.80 -8.56
C ILE A 53 8.06 7.04 -8.68
N LYS A 54 8.00 7.62 -9.88
CA LYS A 54 7.33 8.90 -10.12
C LYS A 54 5.81 8.79 -10.25
N SER A 55 5.29 7.61 -10.57
CA SER A 55 3.86 7.40 -10.82
C SER A 55 3.33 6.19 -10.07
N GLN A 56 2.11 6.31 -9.55
CA GLN A 56 1.40 5.19 -8.91
C GLN A 56 1.17 4.01 -9.88
N GLU A 57 0.95 4.29 -11.16
CA GLU A 57 0.82 3.26 -12.20
C GLU A 57 2.10 2.44 -12.35
N ASP A 58 3.26 3.10 -12.38
CA ASP A 58 4.57 2.45 -12.44
C ASP A 58 4.82 1.57 -11.20
N LEU A 59 4.38 2.03 -10.02
CA LEU A 59 4.49 1.23 -8.78
C LEU A 59 3.63 -0.03 -8.90
N ILE A 60 2.39 0.08 -9.36
CA ILE A 60 1.50 -1.07 -9.55
C ILE A 60 2.10 -2.04 -10.59
N GLU A 61 2.67 -1.54 -11.69
CA GLU A 61 3.34 -2.40 -12.68
C GLU A 61 4.54 -3.12 -12.07
N VAL A 62 5.34 -2.45 -11.24
CA VAL A 62 6.44 -3.06 -10.50
C VAL A 62 5.91 -4.11 -9.52
N LEU A 63 4.79 -3.89 -8.84
CA LEU A 63 4.23 -4.85 -7.89
C LEU A 63 3.58 -6.07 -8.56
N MET A 64 3.12 -5.93 -9.81
CA MET A 64 2.54 -7.02 -10.61
C MET A 64 3.57 -7.85 -11.39
N LYS A 65 4.83 -7.41 -11.45
CA LYS A 65 5.98 -8.14 -12.02
C LYS A 65 6.81 -8.86 -10.96
#